data_AF-A0A524N7F9-F1
#
_entry.id   AF-A0A524N7F9-F1
#
_cell.length_a   1.000
_cell.length_b   1.000
_cell.length_c   1.000
_cell.angle_alpha   90.00
_cell.angle_beta   90.00
_cell.angle_gamma   90.00
#
_symmetry.space_group_name_H-M   'P 1'
#
loop_
_entity.id
_entity.type
_entity.pdbx_description
1 polymer ?
#
loop_
_entity_poly.entity_id
_entity_poly.type
_entity_poly.pdbx_seq_one_letter_code
_entity_poly.pdbx_strand_id
1 'polypeptide(L)'
;MRTARTTQRTESSRPTREDLEAARASRLSDVIASGLRVLFCGINPSLYSAAVGCHFGRPGNRFWSVLHASGFTPRRLAPSDQRELLDLDCGITNVVARTTARADELTDAEIVVGGRAPRSRSRPHPGAGRAFAAVQLLSAAFRLLPFSHLPMHPCTIER
;
A
#
# COMPACT_ATOMS: atom_id res chain seq x y z
N MET A 1 0.55 5.98 45.34
CA MET A 1 -0.04 5.63 44.03
C MET A 1 0.85 6.19 42.93
N ARG A 2 1.63 5.35 42.24
CA ARG A 2 2.50 5.77 41.13
C ARG A 2 1.70 5.70 39.83
N THR A 3 1.49 6.83 39.18
CA THR A 3 0.93 6.94 37.84
C THR A 3 1.91 6.35 36.82
N ALA A 4 1.46 5.35 36.08
CA ALA A 4 2.22 4.78 34.96
C ALA A 4 2.23 5.81 33.83
N ARG A 5 3.43 6.32 33.54
CA ARG A 5 3.71 7.28 32.48
C ARG A 5 3.57 6.55 31.15
N THR A 6 2.50 6.83 30.42
CA THR A 6 2.34 6.39 29.03
C THR A 6 3.49 6.99 28.24
N THR A 7 4.40 6.15 27.75
CA THR A 7 5.50 6.57 26.89
C THR A 7 4.91 6.97 25.54
N GLN A 8 4.77 8.28 25.34
CA GLN A 8 4.56 8.87 24.03
C GLN A 8 5.79 8.52 23.17
N ARG A 9 5.60 7.62 22.20
CA ARG A 9 6.64 7.26 21.24
C ARG A 9 6.80 8.42 20.27
N THR A 10 7.90 9.14 20.42
CA THR A 10 8.29 10.30 19.60
C THR A 10 8.37 9.94 18.12
N GLU A 11 7.80 10.80 17.30
CA GLU A 11 7.95 10.82 15.85
C GLU A 11 9.43 10.84 15.44
N SER A 12 9.76 10.17 14.33
CA SER A 12 11.01 10.28 13.55
C SER A 12 12.25 9.40 13.83
N SER A 13 12.21 8.37 14.69
CA SER A 13 13.31 7.37 14.71
C SER A 13 13.02 6.17 13.81
N ARG A 14 14.03 5.71 13.04
CA ARG A 14 13.94 4.45 12.29
C ARG A 14 13.62 3.31 13.28
N PRO A 15 12.70 2.38 12.93
CA PRO A 15 12.41 1.22 13.77
C PRO A 15 13.68 0.49 14.20
N THR A 16 13.76 0.18 15.49
CA THR A 16 14.83 -0.66 16.05
C THR A 16 14.64 -2.12 15.62
N ARG A 17 15.64 -2.98 15.88
CA ARG A 17 15.50 -4.42 15.64
C ARG A 17 14.34 -5.01 16.44
N GLU A 18 14.16 -4.57 17.69
CA GLU A 18 13.07 -5.01 18.55
C GLU A 18 11.71 -4.63 17.98
N ASP A 19 11.55 -3.38 17.49
CA ASP A 19 10.32 -2.95 16.81
C ASP A 19 10.01 -3.82 15.59
N LEU A 20 11.03 -4.20 14.81
CA LEU A 20 10.85 -5.05 13.63
C LEU A 20 10.44 -6.47 14.00
N GLU A 21 10.99 -7.05 15.06
CA GLU A 21 10.57 -8.38 15.53
C GLU A 21 9.16 -8.34 16.11
N ALA A 22 8.82 -7.33 16.91
CA ALA A 22 7.46 -7.12 17.41
C ALA A 22 6.44 -6.98 16.27
N ALA A 23 6.84 -6.36 15.16
CA ALA A 23 5.99 -6.18 13.98
C ALA A 23 5.61 -7.49 13.28
N ARG A 24 6.25 -8.64 13.56
CA ARG A 24 5.80 -9.96 13.05
C ARG A 24 4.40 -10.32 13.51
N ALA A 25 4.02 -9.90 14.72
CA ALA A 25 2.69 -10.13 15.29
C ALA A 25 1.67 -9.07 14.83
N SER A 26 2.13 -7.98 14.21
CA SER A 26 1.28 -6.89 13.76
C SER A 26 0.59 -7.22 12.43
N ARG A 27 -0.51 -6.52 12.16
CA ARG A 27 -1.13 -6.43 10.84
C ARG A 27 -1.20 -4.98 10.43
N LEU A 28 -1.08 -4.72 9.13
CA LEU A 28 -1.25 -3.38 8.59
C LEU A 28 -2.69 -3.23 8.10
N SER A 29 -3.38 -2.18 8.59
CA SER A 29 -4.76 -1.90 8.18
C SER A 29 -4.83 -1.46 6.73
N ASP A 30 -5.86 -1.89 6.03
CA ASP A 30 -6.14 -1.42 4.68
C ASP A 30 -6.50 0.08 4.67
N VAL A 31 -6.15 0.75 3.57
CA VAL A 31 -6.62 2.11 3.28
C VAL A 31 -7.64 1.98 2.15
N ILE A 32 -8.90 1.84 2.53
CA ILE A 32 -10.00 1.56 1.61
C ILE A 32 -11.26 2.36 1.97
N ALA A 33 -12.03 2.69 0.94
CA ALA A 33 -13.35 3.27 1.05
C ALA A 33 -14.28 2.66 -0.02
N SER A 34 -15.58 2.99 0.03
CA SER A 34 -16.49 2.72 -1.08
C SER A 34 -16.22 3.67 -2.24
N GLY A 35 -16.45 3.23 -3.49
CA GLY A 35 -16.36 4.12 -4.65
C GLY A 35 -14.94 4.33 -5.18
N LEU A 36 -13.95 3.57 -4.73
CA LEU A 36 -12.60 3.69 -5.25
C LEU A 36 -12.53 3.39 -6.76
N ARG A 37 -11.84 4.26 -7.49
CA ARG A 37 -11.45 4.07 -8.90
C ARG A 37 -10.29 3.09 -9.03
N VAL A 38 -9.31 3.18 -8.13
CA VAL A 38 -8.10 2.34 -8.15
C VAL A 38 -7.81 1.76 -6.78
N LEU A 39 -7.47 0.48 -6.73
CA LEU A 39 -6.99 -0.18 -5.52
C LEU A 39 -5.60 -0.76 -5.78
N PHE A 40 -4.59 -0.15 -5.16
CA PHE A 40 -3.22 -0.65 -5.17
C PHE A 40 -3.11 -1.85 -4.23
N CYS A 41 -2.49 -2.93 -4.71
CA CYS A 41 -2.37 -4.16 -3.95
C CYS A 41 -0.90 -4.57 -3.83
N GLY A 42 -0.38 -4.55 -2.61
CA GLY A 42 0.88 -5.21 -2.26
C GLY A 42 0.68 -6.71 -2.03
N ILE A 43 1.78 -7.47 -1.90
CA ILE A 43 1.69 -8.89 -1.56
C ILE A 43 1.32 -9.04 -0.09
N ASN A 44 2.16 -8.49 0.78
CA ASN A 44 1.95 -8.48 2.22
C ASN A 44 2.81 -7.38 2.88
N PRO A 45 2.49 -6.97 4.13
CA PRO A 45 3.29 -5.98 4.81
C PRO A 45 4.68 -6.53 5.13
N SER A 46 5.73 -5.75 4.84
CA SER A 46 7.06 -6.00 5.40
C SER A 46 7.11 -5.62 6.88
N LEU A 47 8.04 -6.20 7.64
CA LEU A 47 8.28 -5.82 9.05
C LEU A 47 8.39 -4.31 9.25
N TYR A 48 9.12 -3.63 8.35
CA TYR A 48 9.26 -2.17 8.43
C TYR A 48 7.91 -1.46 8.27
N SER A 49 7.15 -1.82 7.23
CA SER A 49 5.86 -1.19 6.94
C SER A 49 4.86 -1.41 8.08
N ALA A 50 4.88 -2.60 8.69
CA ALA A 50 4.09 -2.92 9.86
C ALA A 50 4.55 -2.14 11.11
N ALA A 51 5.85 -2.03 11.35
CA ALA A 51 6.41 -1.30 12.50
C ALA A 51 6.11 0.20 12.49
N VAL A 52 6.03 0.81 11.30
CA VAL A 52 5.67 2.23 11.12
C VAL A 52 4.19 2.45 10.85
N GLY A 53 3.40 1.39 10.70
CA GLY A 53 1.96 1.49 10.41
C GLY A 53 1.62 2.12 9.05
N CYS A 54 2.54 2.09 8.09
CA CYS A 54 2.37 2.74 6.77
C CYS A 54 2.67 1.76 5.63
N HIS A 55 1.78 1.72 4.63
CA HIS A 55 1.99 0.95 3.41
C HIS A 55 3.22 1.46 2.66
N PHE A 56 4.05 0.52 2.20
CA PHE A 56 5.28 0.83 1.48
C PHE A 56 6.22 1.79 2.25
N GLY A 57 6.21 1.73 3.59
CA GLY A 57 6.87 2.71 4.46
C GLY A 57 8.40 2.63 4.51
N ARG A 58 9.02 1.57 3.99
CA ARG A 58 10.48 1.39 4.04
C ARG A 58 11.20 2.48 3.21
N PRO A 59 12.20 3.19 3.77
CA PRO A 59 13.06 4.06 3.00
C PRO A 59 13.65 3.34 1.79
N GLY A 60 13.60 3.99 0.62
CA GLY A 60 14.01 3.41 -0.66
C GLY A 60 12.91 2.63 -1.40
N ASN A 61 11.74 2.39 -0.79
CA ASN A 61 10.59 1.89 -1.55
C ASN A 61 10.14 2.95 -2.58
N ARG A 62 9.88 2.50 -3.82
CA ARG A 62 9.56 3.39 -4.96
C ARG A 62 8.06 3.64 -5.17
N PHE A 63 7.17 2.98 -4.44
CA PHE A 63 5.72 3.11 -4.65
C PHE A 63 5.28 4.57 -4.67
N TRP A 64 5.54 5.32 -3.60
CA TRP A 64 5.10 6.71 -3.47
C TRP A 64 5.70 7.64 -4.53
N SER A 65 6.96 7.40 -4.93
CA SER A 65 7.58 8.19 -6.00
C SER A 65 7.01 7.87 -7.38
N VAL A 66 6.76 6.58 -7.65
CA VAL A 66 6.19 6.12 -8.93
C VAL A 66 4.74 6.55 -9.03
N LEU A 67 3.96 6.43 -7.96
CA LEU A 67 2.57 6.84 -7.89
C LEU A 67 2.39 8.30 -8.32
N HIS A 68 3.22 9.19 -7.76
CA HIS A 68 3.24 10.59 -8.14
C HIS A 68 3.72 10.81 -9.59
N ALA A 69 4.84 10.18 -9.97
CA ALA A 69 5.38 10.31 -11.34
C ALA A 69 4.42 9.78 -12.42
N SER A 70 3.53 8.85 -12.07
CA SER A 70 2.47 8.34 -12.95
C SER A 70 1.21 9.21 -12.99
N GLY A 71 1.17 10.31 -12.23
CA GLY A 71 0.06 11.27 -12.24
C GLY A 71 -1.14 10.89 -11.38
N PHE A 72 -1.05 9.85 -10.54
CA PHE A 72 -2.16 9.48 -9.63
C PHE A 72 -2.32 10.46 -8.46
N THR A 73 -1.24 11.14 -8.06
CA THR A 73 -1.27 12.11 -6.96
C THR A 73 -0.69 13.45 -7.40
N PRO A 74 -1.27 14.59 -6.98
CA PRO A 74 -0.83 15.92 -7.40
C PRO A 74 0.55 16.30 -6.83
N ARG A 75 0.93 15.68 -5.71
CA ARG A 75 2.25 15.77 -5.09
C ARG A 75 2.74 14.38 -4.70
N ARG A 76 4.02 14.26 -4.37
CA ARG A 76 4.54 13.06 -3.72
C ARG A 76 4.06 13.00 -2.27
N LEU A 77 3.16 12.06 -1.98
CA LEU A 77 2.71 11.77 -0.61
C LEU A 77 3.81 11.05 0.19
N ALA A 78 3.91 11.36 1.48
CA ALA A 78 4.69 10.53 2.40
C ALA A 78 3.89 9.26 2.75
N PRO A 79 4.53 8.16 3.18
CA PRO A 79 3.81 6.96 3.62
C PRO A 79 2.77 7.21 4.73
N SER A 80 3.04 8.17 5.62
CA SER A 80 2.12 8.62 6.67
C SER A 80 0.84 9.25 6.11
N ASP A 81 0.93 9.86 4.92
CA ASP A 81 -0.16 10.58 4.25
C ASP A 81 -1.07 9.61 3.46
N GLN A 82 -0.89 8.29 3.61
CA GLN A 82 -1.57 7.27 2.82
C GLN A 82 -3.09 7.39 2.78
N ARG A 83 -3.72 7.98 3.81
CA ARG A 83 -5.16 8.20 3.87
C ARG A 83 -5.67 9.24 2.89
N GLU A 84 -4.85 10.20 2.48
CA GLU A 84 -5.21 11.21 1.46
C GLU A 84 -5.50 10.58 0.10
N LEU A 85 -5.09 9.32 -0.14
CA LEU A 85 -5.47 8.60 -1.35
C LEU A 85 -6.97 8.41 -1.48
N LEU A 86 -7.69 8.32 -0.36
CA LEU A 86 -9.14 8.14 -0.38
C LEU A 86 -9.85 9.34 -1.01
N ASP A 87 -9.31 10.55 -0.83
CA ASP A 87 -9.83 11.78 -1.45
C ASP A 87 -9.55 11.84 -2.96
N LEU A 88 -8.71 10.94 -3.46
CA LEU A 88 -8.34 10.78 -4.88
C LEU A 88 -8.97 9.49 -5.48
N ASP A 89 -9.99 8.94 -4.82
CA ASP A 89 -10.63 7.65 -5.16
C ASP A 89 -9.64 6.49 -5.29
N CYS A 90 -8.51 6.57 -4.59
CA CYS A 90 -7.45 5.57 -4.58
C CYS A 90 -7.37 4.87 -3.22
N GLY A 91 -7.11 3.56 -3.21
CA GLY A 91 -6.88 2.80 -1.98
C GLY A 91 -5.63 1.95 -2.03
N ILE A 92 -5.21 1.45 -0.87
CA ILE A 92 -4.10 0.51 -0.73
C ILE A 92 -4.51 -0.67 0.16
N THR A 93 -4.16 -1.87 -0.28
CA THR A 93 -4.33 -3.11 0.49
C THR A 93 -3.17 -4.09 0.22
N ASN A 94 -3.19 -5.23 0.90
CA ASN A 94 -2.35 -6.38 0.58
C ASN A 94 -3.19 -7.63 0.25
N VAL A 95 -2.63 -8.50 -0.59
CA VAL A 95 -3.16 -9.84 -0.88
C VAL A 95 -3.26 -10.64 0.42
N VAL A 96 -2.17 -10.69 1.17
CA VAL A 96 -2.05 -11.41 2.44
C VAL A 96 -1.83 -10.41 3.58
N ALA A 97 -2.63 -10.54 4.64
CA ALA A 97 -2.57 -9.62 5.79
C ALA A 97 -1.37 -9.88 6.73
N ARG A 98 -0.78 -11.08 6.67
CA ARG A 98 0.33 -11.50 7.54
C ARG A 98 1.61 -10.74 7.20
N THR A 99 2.21 -10.13 8.22
CA THR A 99 3.51 -9.47 8.09
C THR A 99 4.64 -10.49 8.05
N THR A 100 5.59 -10.31 7.12
CA THR A 100 6.80 -11.15 7.03
C THR A 100 8.05 -10.30 6.77
N ALA A 101 9.24 -10.88 6.95
CA ALA A 101 10.47 -10.21 6.55
C ALA A 101 10.67 -10.27 5.03
N ARG A 102 10.27 -11.39 4.43
CA ARG A 102 10.36 -11.67 2.99
C ARG A 102 9.05 -12.27 2.47
N ALA A 103 8.71 -11.95 1.22
CA ALA A 103 7.49 -12.45 0.60
C ALA A 103 7.51 -13.97 0.38
N ASP A 104 8.68 -14.59 0.28
CA ASP A 104 8.87 -16.05 0.13
C ASP A 104 8.56 -16.85 1.42
N GLU A 105 8.32 -16.17 2.54
CA GLU A 105 7.80 -16.79 3.77
C GLU A 105 6.28 -17.05 3.70
N LEU A 106 5.59 -16.60 2.65
CA LEU A 106 4.18 -16.86 2.42
C LEU A 106 3.99 -18.20 1.70
N THR A 107 2.99 -18.96 2.14
CA THR A 107 2.59 -20.18 1.44
C THR A 107 1.73 -19.85 0.21
N ASP A 108 1.75 -20.71 -0.80
CA ASP A 108 0.87 -20.58 -1.97
C ASP A 108 -0.61 -20.55 -1.57
N ALA A 109 -0.99 -21.33 -0.55
CA ALA A 109 -2.34 -21.34 0.00
C ALA A 109 -2.75 -19.96 0.54
N GLU A 110 -1.86 -19.28 1.27
CA GLU A 110 -2.11 -17.92 1.77
C GLU A 110 -2.30 -16.93 0.62
N ILE A 111 -1.48 -17.03 -0.43
CA ILE A 111 -1.57 -16.15 -1.60
C ILE A 111 -2.89 -16.40 -2.36
N VAL A 112 -3.27 -17.66 -2.57
CA VAL A 112 -4.51 -18.04 -3.26
C VAL A 112 -5.74 -17.59 -2.48
N VAL A 113 -5.79 -17.84 -1.17
CA VAL A 113 -6.89 -17.39 -0.31
C VAL A 113 -6.92 -15.87 -0.26
N GLY A 114 -5.77 -15.25 -0.05
CA GLY A 114 -5.59 -13.80 -0.03
C GLY A 114 -6.08 -13.13 -1.31
N GLY A 115 -5.77 -13.68 -2.49
CA GLY A 115 -6.14 -13.12 -3.79
C GLY A 115 -7.65 -13.10 -4.09
N ARG A 116 -8.46 -13.79 -3.28
CA ARG A 116 -9.92 -13.76 -3.36
C ARG A 116 -10.51 -12.55 -2.61
N ALA A 117 -9.85 -12.09 -1.55
CA ALA A 117 -10.39 -11.10 -0.61
C ALA A 117 -10.34 -9.62 -1.03
N PRO A 118 -9.34 -9.10 -1.78
CA PRO A 118 -9.31 -7.69 -2.19
C PRO A 118 -10.52 -7.27 -3.03
N ARG A 119 -11.12 -8.20 -3.78
CA ARG A 119 -12.31 -7.94 -4.61
C ARG A 119 -13.56 -7.62 -3.81
N SER A 120 -13.67 -8.09 -2.57
CA SER A 120 -14.86 -7.91 -1.74
C SER A 120 -14.78 -6.72 -0.78
N ARG A 121 -13.58 -6.15 -0.54
CA ARG A 121 -13.37 -5.14 0.51
C ARG A 121 -13.77 -3.70 0.15
N SER A 122 -13.80 -3.34 -1.14
CA SER A 122 -14.39 -2.07 -1.59
C SER A 122 -15.66 -2.34 -2.38
N ARG A 123 -16.45 -1.30 -2.71
CA ARG A 123 -17.46 -1.35 -3.78
C ARG A 123 -16.95 -0.53 -4.96
N PRO A 124 -17.14 -0.98 -6.22
CA PRO A 124 -16.72 -0.21 -7.39
C PRO A 124 -17.42 1.16 -7.45
N HIS A 125 -16.75 2.16 -8.02
CA HIS A 125 -17.41 3.38 -8.44
C HIS A 125 -18.44 3.07 -9.57
N PRO A 126 -19.66 3.63 -9.54
CA PRO A 126 -20.60 3.52 -10.65
C PRO A 126 -19.95 4.05 -11.96
N GLY A 127 -19.99 3.28 -13.04
CA GLY A 127 -19.52 3.70 -14.37
C GLY A 127 -18.01 3.57 -14.64
N ALA A 128 -17.19 3.13 -13.68
CA ALA A 128 -15.76 2.89 -13.89
C ALA A 128 -15.37 1.43 -13.60
N GLY A 129 -14.59 0.82 -14.50
CA GLY A 129 -13.97 -0.48 -14.25
C GLY A 129 -12.96 -0.40 -13.11
N ARG A 130 -12.92 -1.44 -12.26
CA ARG A 130 -11.92 -1.55 -11.18
C ARG A 130 -10.54 -1.84 -11.75
N ALA A 131 -9.58 -0.93 -11.56
CA ALA A 131 -8.18 -1.22 -11.84
C ALA A 131 -7.50 -1.74 -10.56
N PHE A 132 -7.03 -2.99 -10.59
CA PHE A 132 -6.11 -3.54 -9.60
C PHE A 132 -4.68 -3.36 -10.12
N ALA A 133 -3.91 -2.48 -9.47
CA ALA A 133 -2.48 -2.37 -9.73
C ALA A 133 -1.72 -3.21 -8.68
N ALA A 134 -1.24 -4.39 -9.08
CA ALA A 134 -0.35 -5.19 -8.25
C ALA A 134 1.05 -4.55 -8.25
N VAL A 135 1.39 -3.81 -7.21
CA VAL A 135 2.60 -2.97 -7.18
C VAL A 135 3.88 -3.79 -6.99
N GLN A 136 3.79 -5.01 -6.44
CA GLN A 136 4.96 -5.88 -6.27
C GLN A 136 5.25 -6.79 -7.48
N LEU A 137 4.42 -6.75 -8.54
CA LEU A 137 4.76 -7.36 -9.84
C LEU A 137 5.56 -6.40 -10.76
N LEU A 138 5.72 -5.13 -10.34
CA LEU A 138 6.41 -4.10 -11.13
C LEU A 138 7.96 -4.21 -11.11
N SER A 139 8.57 -5.09 -10.32
CA SER A 139 10.03 -5.28 -10.38
C SER A 139 10.49 -6.15 -11.57
N ALA A 140 9.60 -6.97 -12.15
CA ALA A 140 9.93 -7.78 -13.32
C ALA A 140 9.62 -7.05 -14.65
N ALA A 141 8.55 -6.26 -14.69
CA ALA A 141 8.10 -5.61 -15.93
C ALA A 141 8.91 -4.35 -16.31
N PHE A 142 9.49 -3.62 -15.36
CA PHE A 142 10.21 -2.36 -15.64
C PHE A 142 11.61 -2.54 -16.27
N ARG A 143 12.06 -3.78 -16.48
CA ARG A 143 13.28 -4.06 -17.25
C ARG A 143 13.03 -4.29 -18.75
N LEU A 144 11.77 -4.43 -19.19
CA LEU A 144 11.48 -4.93 -20.55
C LEU A 144 10.50 -4.09 -21.39
N LEU A 145 10.03 -2.93 -20.92
CA LEU A 145 9.17 -2.08 -21.75
C LEU A 145 9.70 -0.64 -21.84
N PRO A 146 9.96 -0.11 -23.06
CA PRO A 146 10.19 1.30 -23.24
C PRO A 146 8.91 2.08 -22.93
N PHE A 147 9.08 3.29 -22.40
CA PHE A 147 8.02 4.19 -21.90
C PHE A 147 7.15 4.83 -23.00
N SER A 148 6.89 4.10 -24.08
CA SER A 148 6.08 4.55 -25.20
C SER A 148 4.84 3.66 -25.31
N HIS A 149 3.67 4.26 -25.09
CA HIS A 149 2.32 3.72 -25.35
C HIS A 149 1.60 2.97 -24.22
N LEU A 150 1.51 3.56 -23.03
CA LEU A 150 0.24 3.47 -22.31
C LEU A 150 -0.66 4.60 -22.83
N PRO A 151 -1.88 4.33 -23.35
CA PRO A 151 -2.82 5.37 -23.70
C PRO A 151 -3.30 6.05 -22.42
N MET A 152 -2.58 7.09 -22.03
CA MET A 152 -3.08 8.09 -21.09
C MET A 152 -4.20 8.84 -21.81
N HIS A 153 -5.45 8.36 -21.67
CA HIS A 153 -6.57 9.23 -21.96
C HIS A 153 -6.57 10.34 -20.90
N PRO A 154 -6.44 11.62 -21.26
CA PRO A 154 -6.69 12.69 -20.33
C PRO A 154 -8.15 12.54 -19.88
N CYS A 155 -8.34 12.21 -18.61
CA CYS A 155 -9.65 12.30 -17.99
C CYS A 155 -9.94 13.80 -17.87
N THR A 156 -10.53 14.39 -18.90
CA THR A 156 -11.06 15.75 -18.84
C THR A 156 -12.14 15.75 -17.78
N ILE A 157 -11.87 16.39 -16.64
CA ILE A 157 -12.88 16.68 -15.63
C ILE A 157 -13.64 17.90 -16.14
N GLU A 158 -14.77 17.68 -16.80
CA GLU A 158 -15.75 18.74 -17.03
C GLU A 158 -16.64 18.86 -15.78
N ARG A 159 -16.88 20.11 -15.38
CA ARG A 159 -17.55 20.54 -14.14
C ARG A 159 -19.06 20.36 -14.20
#